data_AF-A0A7J7KC22-F1
#
_entry.id   AF-A0A7J7KC22-F1
#
_cell.length_a   1.000
_cell.length_b   1.000
_cell.length_c   1.000
_cell.angle_alpha   90.00
_cell.angle_beta   90.00
_cell.angle_gamma   90.00
#
_symmetry.space_group_name_H-M   'P 1'
#
loop_
_entity.id
_entity.type
_entity.pdbx_description
1 polymer ?
#
loop_
_entity_poly.entity_id
_entity_poly.type
_entity_poly.pdbx_seq_one_letter_code
_entity_poly.pdbx_strand_id
1 'polypeptide(L)'
;MIVPALANNPTTKVSKAAMLNKTAEFAQKLKTERQEMQTESDLLQKEIEALNAAIGSCQQQLPATGVPITSQNNEQMQQMLRAYIQERTTQNWKFYIFSKLATPLFDSFNSVVSTAGTDELYRTTHAWLDHHCTLPALRTAVLNSLRTICKETSILSEPRDFRKKLKALCRLQRLVPATPSHRPESV
;
A
#
# COMPACT_ATOMS: atom_id res chain seq x y z
N MET A 1 -57.05 15.91 11.87
CA MET A 1 -56.76 16.06 13.32
C MET A 1 -55.28 15.80 13.51
N ILE A 2 -54.51 16.75 14.07
CA ILE A 2 -53.04 16.83 13.90
C ILE A 2 -52.25 16.09 15.00
N VAL A 3 -52.88 15.70 16.11
CA VAL A 3 -52.22 15.01 17.23
C VAL A 3 -52.48 13.50 17.16
N PRO A 4 -51.48 12.65 16.87
CA PRO A 4 -51.66 11.20 16.68
C PRO A 4 -52.25 10.50 17.90
N ALA A 5 -51.87 10.97 19.10
CA ALA A 5 -52.30 10.38 20.37
C ALA A 5 -53.78 10.64 20.73
N LEU A 6 -54.48 11.51 19.98
CA LEU A 6 -55.94 11.70 20.07
C LEU A 6 -56.68 10.94 18.95
N ALA A 7 -56.00 10.64 17.84
CA ALA A 7 -56.59 9.90 16.72
C ALA A 7 -56.82 8.42 17.05
N ASN A 8 -55.97 7.83 17.90
CA ASN A 8 -56.08 6.42 18.32
C ASN A 8 -57.12 6.14 19.41
N ASN A 9 -57.80 7.15 19.98
CA ASN A 9 -58.86 6.95 20.99
C ASN A 9 -60.10 7.83 20.68
N PRO A 10 -60.95 7.42 19.72
CA PRO A 10 -62.08 8.23 19.26
C PRO A 10 -63.29 8.24 20.23
N THR A 11 -63.29 7.43 21.30
CA THR A 11 -64.47 7.23 22.18
C THR A 11 -64.41 7.96 23.53
N THR A 12 -63.30 8.61 23.87
CA THR A 12 -63.19 9.36 25.13
C THR A 12 -63.60 10.82 24.90
N LYS A 13 -64.57 11.34 25.68
CA LYS A 13 -64.92 12.77 25.69
C LYS A 13 -63.76 13.59 26.28
N VAL A 14 -62.76 13.92 25.46
CA VAL A 14 -61.59 14.69 25.88
C VAL A 14 -61.98 16.16 26.05
N SER A 15 -61.77 16.71 27.25
CA SER A 15 -62.01 18.13 27.53
C SER A 15 -61.14 19.04 26.64
N LYS A 16 -61.64 20.22 26.26
CA LYS A 16 -60.88 21.21 25.48
C LYS A 16 -59.51 21.51 26.10
N ALA A 17 -59.44 21.57 27.43
CA ALA A 17 -58.19 21.77 28.16
C ALA A 17 -57.21 20.58 27.99
N ALA A 18 -57.71 19.35 28.03
CA ALA A 18 -56.90 18.15 27.83
C ALA A 18 -56.40 18.01 26.38
N MET A 19 -57.21 18.44 25.40
CA MET A 19 -56.78 18.52 23.99
C MET A 19 -55.66 19.55 23.79
N LEU A 20 -55.76 20.73 24.41
CA LEU A 20 -54.74 21.77 24.35
C LEU A 20 -53.43 21.30 24.98
N ASN A 21 -53.49 20.69 26.17
CA ASN A 21 -52.31 20.14 26.84
C ASN A 21 -51.60 19.09 25.97
N LYS A 22 -52.35 18.15 25.39
CA LYS A 22 -51.78 17.10 24.53
C LYS A 22 -51.22 17.64 23.21
N THR A 23 -51.77 18.75 22.72
CA THR A 23 -51.22 19.47 21.56
C THR A 23 -49.92 20.19 21.92
N ALA A 24 -49.84 20.81 23.10
CA ALA A 24 -48.62 21.44 23.60
C ALA A 24 -47.50 20.42 23.83
N GLU A 25 -47.80 19.28 24.45
CA GLU A 25 -46.86 18.15 24.62
C GLU A 25 -46.33 17.63 23.28
N PHE A 26 -47.21 17.46 22.28
CA PHE A 26 -46.80 17.00 20.95
C PHE A 26 -45.94 18.05 20.21
N ALA A 27 -46.29 19.34 20.32
CA ALA A 27 -45.48 20.42 19.76
C ALA A 27 -44.08 20.48 20.40
N GLN A 28 -44.00 20.25 21.72
CA GLN A 28 -42.73 20.17 22.43
C GLN A 28 -41.92 18.95 21.98
N LYS A 29 -42.55 17.79 21.82
CA LYS A 29 -41.92 16.58 21.29
C LYS A 29 -41.33 16.82 19.89
N LEU A 30 -42.11 17.37 18.96
CA LEU A 30 -41.65 17.68 17.60
C LEU A 30 -40.49 18.69 17.61
N LYS A 31 -40.50 19.65 18.54
CA LYS A 31 -39.41 20.61 18.70
C LYS A 31 -38.12 19.91 19.14
N THR A 32 -38.21 18.97 20.08
CA THR A 32 -37.07 18.16 20.52
C THR A 32 -36.55 17.27 19.40
N GLU A 33 -37.40 16.52 18.71
CA GLU A 33 -37.01 15.65 17.58
C GLU A 33 -36.33 16.44 16.45
N ARG A 34 -36.84 17.65 16.15
CA ARG A 34 -36.20 18.55 15.18
C ARG A 34 -34.80 18.98 15.64
N GLN A 35 -34.63 19.23 16.93
CA GLN A 35 -33.34 19.64 17.48
C GLN A 35 -32.34 18.49 17.47
N GLU A 36 -32.77 17.27 17.78
CA GLU A 36 -31.97 16.04 17.68
C GLU A 36 -31.53 15.79 16.22
N MET A 37 -32.45 15.84 15.26
CA MET A 37 -32.12 15.70 13.83
C MET A 37 -31.12 16.76 13.35
N GLN A 38 -31.25 18.01 13.83
CA GLN A 38 -30.29 19.06 13.47
C GLN A 38 -28.90 18.75 14.04
N THR A 39 -28.82 18.31 15.29
CA THR A 39 -27.52 17.96 15.90
C THR A 39 -26.86 16.78 15.21
N GLU A 40 -27.63 15.77 14.79
CA GLU A 40 -27.11 14.62 14.03
C GLU A 40 -26.62 15.06 12.64
N SER A 41 -27.38 15.91 11.96
CA SER A 41 -26.96 16.49 10.68
C SER A 41 -25.65 17.26 10.79
N ASP A 42 -25.48 18.08 11.84
CA ASP A 42 -24.26 18.84 12.06
C ASP A 42 -23.05 17.94 12.37
N LEU A 43 -23.27 16.81 13.07
CA LEU A 43 -22.24 15.81 13.33
C LEU A 43 -21.81 15.08 12.05
N LEU A 44 -22.76 14.63 11.24
CA LEU A 44 -22.48 13.98 9.97
C LEU A 44 -21.72 14.92 9.01
N GLN A 45 -22.06 16.21 9.00
CA GLN A 45 -21.35 17.21 8.22
C GLN A 45 -19.87 17.30 8.62
N LYS A 46 -19.58 17.31 9.92
CA LYS A 46 -18.21 17.32 10.45
C LYS A 46 -17.45 16.04 10.11
N GLU A 47 -18.12 14.89 10.15
CA GLU A 47 -17.50 13.62 9.78
C GLU A 47 -17.14 13.58 8.29
N ILE A 48 -18.00 14.10 7.42
CA ILE A 48 -17.71 14.26 5.99
C ILE A 48 -16.49 15.17 5.79
N GLU A 49 -16.41 16.30 6.50
CA GLU A 49 -15.25 17.21 6.43
C GLU A 49 -13.96 16.54 6.90
N ALA A 50 -14.01 15.79 8.01
CA ALA A 50 -12.88 15.05 8.53
C ALA A 50 -12.40 13.95 7.56
N LEU A 51 -13.33 13.19 6.97
CA LEU A 51 -13.03 12.18 5.96
C LEU A 51 -12.43 12.81 4.70
N ASN A 52 -12.99 13.92 4.23
CA ASN A 52 -12.44 14.65 3.07
C ASN A 52 -11.03 15.18 3.34
N ALA A 53 -10.75 15.66 4.55
CA ALA A 53 -9.41 16.08 4.95
C ALA A 53 -8.42 14.89 4.99
N ALA A 54 -8.85 13.74 5.50
CA ALA A 54 -8.04 12.52 5.51
C ALA A 54 -7.74 12.00 4.09
N ILE A 55 -8.76 12.00 3.21
CA ILE A 55 -8.60 11.68 1.79
C ILE A 55 -7.62 12.67 1.13
N GLY A 56 -7.79 13.97 1.35
CA GLY A 56 -6.89 14.99 0.82
C GLY A 56 -5.45 14.82 1.27
N SER A 57 -5.22 14.48 2.54
CA SER A 57 -3.88 14.17 3.06
C SER A 57 -3.26 12.95 2.38
N CYS A 58 -4.05 11.88 2.17
CA CYS A 58 -3.59 10.69 1.44
C CYS A 58 -3.27 11.03 -0.02
N GLN A 59 -4.09 11.84 -0.68
CA GLN A 59 -3.88 12.28 -2.05
C GLN A 59 -2.64 13.17 -2.20
N GLN A 60 -2.31 14.01 -1.22
CA GLN A 60 -1.08 14.82 -1.23
C GLN A 60 0.21 13.97 -1.12
N GLN A 61 0.11 12.77 -0.55
CA GLN A 61 1.22 11.81 -0.53
C GLN A 61 1.39 11.08 -1.88
N LEU A 62 0.43 11.21 -2.80
CA LEU A 62 0.55 10.67 -4.14
C LEU A 62 1.35 11.64 -5.04
N PRO A 63 2.28 11.14 -5.86
CA PRO A 63 3.04 11.98 -6.78
C PRO A 63 2.14 12.68 -7.80
N ALA A 64 2.42 13.95 -8.11
CA ALA A 64 1.64 14.81 -9.03
C ALA A 64 1.55 14.25 -10.47
N THR A 65 2.51 13.43 -10.86
CA THR A 65 2.41 12.53 -12.00
C THR A 65 1.83 11.23 -11.49
N GLY A 66 0.62 10.85 -11.92
CA GLY A 66 -0.09 9.61 -11.56
C GLY A 66 0.60 8.32 -12.04
N VAL A 67 1.91 8.20 -11.82
CA VAL A 67 2.71 7.01 -12.04
C VAL A 67 2.18 5.93 -11.09
N PRO A 68 2.01 4.69 -11.55
CA PRO A 68 1.44 3.63 -10.73
C PRO A 68 2.21 3.46 -9.43
N ILE A 69 1.49 3.34 -8.31
CA ILE A 69 2.02 3.04 -6.97
C ILE A 69 2.96 1.81 -6.99
N THR A 70 2.80 0.93 -7.98
CA THR A 70 3.68 -0.22 -8.28
C THR A 70 5.12 0.16 -8.64
N SER A 71 5.37 1.28 -9.33
CA SER A 71 6.74 1.66 -9.73
C SER A 71 7.60 2.11 -8.54
N GLN A 72 7.02 2.91 -7.62
CA GLN A 72 7.73 3.36 -6.41
C GLN A 72 7.97 2.21 -5.42
N ASN A 73 7.01 1.28 -5.30
CA ASN A 73 7.20 0.05 -4.53
C ASN A 73 8.32 -0.82 -5.13
N ASN A 74 8.39 -0.93 -6.46
CA ASN A 74 9.44 -1.70 -7.11
C ASN A 74 10.83 -1.11 -6.81
N GLU A 75 11.01 0.21 -6.91
CA GLU A 75 12.28 0.87 -6.54
C GLU A 75 12.68 0.62 -5.08
N GLN A 76 11.73 0.69 -4.14
CA GLN A 76 11.99 0.40 -2.74
C GLN A 76 12.39 -1.08 -2.52
N MET A 77 11.69 -2.01 -3.16
CA MET A 77 12.00 -3.44 -3.10
C MET A 77 13.36 -3.76 -3.73
N GLN A 78 13.72 -3.08 -4.82
CA GLN A 78 15.06 -3.15 -5.41
C GLN A 78 16.14 -2.67 -4.43
N GLN A 79 15.88 -1.57 -3.72
CA GLN A 79 16.83 -1.05 -2.74
C GLN A 79 17.02 -2.02 -1.57
N MET A 80 15.93 -2.61 -1.07
CA MET A 80 15.99 -3.65 -0.03
C MET A 80 16.76 -4.89 -0.49
N LEU A 81 16.51 -5.35 -1.72
CA LEU A 81 17.24 -6.48 -2.29
C LEU A 81 18.74 -6.17 -2.39
N ARG A 82 19.12 -4.97 -2.86
CA ARG A 82 20.53 -4.55 -2.94
C ARG A 82 21.21 -4.56 -1.57
N ALA A 83 20.56 -3.99 -0.56
CA ALA A 83 21.07 -3.98 0.82
C ALA A 83 21.26 -5.41 1.35
N TYR A 84 20.27 -6.28 1.16
CA TYR A 84 20.34 -7.69 1.56
C TYR A 84 21.48 -8.43 0.86
N ILE A 85 21.62 -8.25 -0.46
CA ILE A 85 22.70 -8.86 -1.24
C ILE A 85 24.06 -8.42 -0.71
N GLN A 86 24.25 -7.13 -0.40
CA GLN A 86 25.51 -6.62 0.13
C GLN A 86 25.85 -7.23 1.49
N GLU A 87 24.90 -7.31 2.40
CA GLU A 87 25.10 -7.89 3.73
C GLU A 87 25.53 -9.36 3.61
N ARG A 88 24.74 -10.15 2.87
CA ARG A 88 24.98 -11.59 2.69
C ARG A 88 26.24 -11.88 1.88
N THR A 89 26.55 -11.07 0.87
CA THR A 89 27.80 -11.18 0.09
C THR A 89 29.03 -10.88 0.95
N THR A 90 28.91 -9.98 1.93
CA THR A 90 30.03 -9.70 2.85
C THR A 90 30.33 -10.89 3.75
N GLN A 91 29.28 -11.58 4.23
CA GLN A 91 29.41 -12.80 5.04
C GLN A 91 29.92 -13.97 4.19
N ASN A 92 29.34 -14.16 3.00
CA ASN A 92 29.69 -15.23 2.09
C ASN A 92 29.68 -14.74 0.63
N TRP A 93 30.88 -14.62 0.06
CA TRP A 93 31.04 -14.12 -1.32
C TRP A 93 30.33 -15.00 -2.36
N LYS A 94 30.10 -16.30 -2.11
CA LYS A 94 29.38 -17.19 -3.02
C LYS A 94 27.92 -16.75 -3.19
N PHE A 95 27.36 -16.05 -2.20
CA PHE A 95 26.02 -15.49 -2.26
C PHE A 95 25.87 -14.48 -3.40
N TYR A 96 26.94 -13.80 -3.81
CA TYR A 96 26.92 -12.89 -4.96
C TYR A 96 26.56 -13.60 -6.27
N ILE A 97 27.01 -14.85 -6.44
CA ILE A 97 26.67 -15.64 -7.62
C ILE A 97 25.18 -15.96 -7.58
N PHE A 98 24.70 -16.44 -6.44
CA PHE A 98 23.28 -16.74 -6.24
C PHE A 98 22.40 -15.50 -6.45
N SER A 99 22.81 -14.33 -5.95
CA SER A 99 22.05 -13.11 -6.13
C SER A 99 21.93 -12.71 -7.59
N LYS A 100 23.01 -12.82 -8.38
CA LYS A 100 22.97 -12.59 -9.83
C LYS A 100 22.05 -13.57 -10.59
N LEU A 101 21.83 -14.77 -10.04
CA LEU A 101 20.83 -15.72 -10.59
C LEU A 101 19.40 -15.33 -10.16
N ALA A 102 19.23 -14.86 -8.93
CA ALA A 102 17.93 -14.57 -8.33
C ALA A 102 17.36 -13.20 -8.72
N THR A 103 18.20 -12.19 -9.00
CA THR A 103 17.78 -10.84 -9.40
C THR A 103 16.78 -10.83 -10.57
N PRO A 104 17.03 -11.48 -11.73
CA PRO A 104 16.07 -11.45 -12.83
C PRO A 104 14.72 -12.09 -12.48
N LEU A 105 14.72 -13.11 -11.60
CA LEU A 105 13.49 -13.72 -11.10
C LEU A 105 12.73 -12.75 -10.18
N PHE A 106 13.44 -12.10 -9.26
CA PHE A 106 12.85 -11.09 -8.38
C PHE A 106 12.26 -9.92 -9.17
N ASP A 107 12.97 -9.41 -10.17
CA ASP A 107 12.49 -8.30 -11.01
C ASP A 107 11.20 -8.69 -11.74
N SER A 108 11.16 -9.90 -12.33
CA SER A 108 9.96 -10.40 -13.00
C SER A 108 8.80 -10.64 -12.05
N PHE A 109 9.07 -11.11 -10.83
CA PHE A 109 8.05 -11.33 -9.80
C PHE A 109 7.39 -10.00 -9.41
N ASN A 110 8.19 -8.98 -9.12
CA ASN A 110 7.70 -7.64 -8.75
C ASN A 110 6.94 -6.94 -9.88
N SER A 111 7.20 -7.32 -11.13
CA SER A 111 6.48 -6.76 -12.28
C SER A 111 5.15 -7.45 -12.58
N VAL A 112 5.00 -8.73 -12.24
CA VAL A 112 3.87 -9.57 -12.69
C VAL A 112 2.91 -9.91 -11.56
N VAL A 113 3.42 -10.04 -10.32
CA VAL A 113 2.63 -10.46 -9.18
C VAL A 113 1.93 -9.26 -8.53
N SER A 114 0.62 -9.38 -8.36
CA SER A 114 -0.22 -8.35 -7.74
C SER A 114 -0.33 -8.58 -6.24
N THR A 115 -0.22 -7.51 -5.46
CA THR A 115 -0.39 -7.52 -4.00
C THR A 115 -1.73 -6.90 -3.57
N ALA A 116 -2.66 -6.67 -4.49
CA ALA A 116 -3.94 -6.00 -4.24
C ALA A 116 -4.89 -6.78 -3.32
N GLY A 117 -4.73 -8.10 -3.23
CA GLY A 117 -5.51 -8.97 -2.34
C GLY A 117 -4.97 -10.39 -2.31
N THR A 118 -5.34 -11.18 -1.31
CA THR A 118 -4.80 -12.54 -1.11
C THR A 118 -5.10 -13.49 -2.27
N ASP A 119 -6.32 -13.48 -2.79
CA ASP A 119 -6.71 -14.33 -3.93
C ASP A 119 -6.00 -13.93 -5.22
N GLU A 120 -5.85 -12.63 -5.46
CA GLU A 120 -5.15 -12.11 -6.63
C GLU A 120 -3.64 -12.39 -6.55
N LEU A 121 -3.05 -12.24 -5.37
CA LEU A 121 -1.67 -12.62 -5.08
C LEU A 121 -1.43 -14.10 -5.37
N TYR A 122 -2.29 -14.98 -4.86
CA TYR A 122 -2.18 -16.42 -5.09
C TYR A 122 -2.26 -16.74 -6.59
N ARG A 123 -3.28 -16.23 -7.28
CA ARG A 123 -3.50 -16.47 -8.70
C ARG A 123 -2.34 -15.96 -9.56
N THR A 124 -1.90 -14.72 -9.33
CA THR A 124 -0.81 -14.11 -10.11
C THR A 124 0.54 -14.73 -9.82
N THR A 125 0.80 -15.15 -8.57
CA THR A 125 2.01 -15.90 -8.21
C THR A 125 2.05 -17.26 -8.89
N HIS A 126 0.93 -18.01 -8.92
CA HIS A 126 0.87 -19.30 -9.60
C HIS A 126 1.10 -19.15 -11.11
N ALA A 127 0.44 -18.18 -11.74
CA ALA A 127 0.63 -17.89 -13.16
C ALA A 127 2.09 -17.49 -13.49
N TRP A 128 2.73 -16.71 -12.61
CA TRP A 128 4.14 -16.36 -12.74
C TRP A 128 5.04 -17.58 -12.62
N LEU A 129 4.80 -18.48 -11.66
CA LEU A 129 5.56 -19.73 -11.50
C LEU A 129 5.48 -20.59 -12.77
N ASP A 130 4.28 -20.77 -13.32
CA ASP A 130 4.04 -21.60 -14.51
C ASP A 130 4.71 -21.05 -15.77
N HIS A 131 4.99 -19.75 -15.84
CA HIS A 131 5.66 -19.13 -16.99
C HIS A 131 7.17 -18.97 -16.77
N HIS A 132 7.59 -18.48 -15.60
CA HIS A 132 8.95 -18.02 -15.33
C HIS A 132 9.81 -19.05 -14.59
N CYS A 133 9.20 -20.03 -13.92
CA CYS A 133 9.91 -21.07 -13.16
C CYS A 133 9.86 -22.46 -13.80
N THR A 134 9.51 -22.55 -15.07
CA THR A 134 9.62 -23.82 -15.82
C THR A 134 11.10 -24.20 -16.01
N LEU A 135 11.38 -25.51 -16.10
CA LEU A 135 12.75 -25.99 -16.30
C LEU A 135 13.44 -25.38 -17.54
N PRO A 136 12.78 -25.22 -18.70
CA PRO A 136 13.38 -24.54 -19.86
C PRO A 136 13.67 -23.05 -19.60
N ALA A 137 12.75 -22.34 -18.94
CA ALA A 137 12.91 -20.92 -18.61
C ALA A 137 14.08 -20.72 -17.62
N LEU A 138 14.10 -21.49 -16.52
CA LEU A 138 15.16 -21.44 -15.52
C LEU A 138 16.53 -21.81 -16.10
N ARG A 139 16.60 -22.84 -16.94
CA ARG A 139 17.86 -23.20 -17.61
C ARG A 139 18.40 -22.03 -18.43
N THR A 140 17.53 -21.36 -19.18
CA THR A 140 17.91 -20.20 -19.98
C THR A 140 18.34 -19.01 -19.11
N ALA A 141 17.57 -18.69 -18.07
CA ALA A 141 17.88 -17.61 -17.13
C ALA A 141 19.23 -17.84 -16.42
N VAL A 142 19.45 -19.04 -15.88
CA VAL A 142 20.68 -19.40 -15.17
C VAL A 142 21.89 -19.34 -16.10
N LEU A 143 21.81 -19.91 -17.30
CA LEU A 143 22.92 -19.88 -18.25
C LEU A 143 23.26 -18.46 -18.70
N ASN A 144 22.25 -17.61 -18.90
CA ASN A 144 22.47 -16.21 -19.24
C ASN A 144 23.12 -15.45 -18.09
N SER A 145 22.63 -15.61 -16.85
CA SER A 145 23.26 -15.00 -15.69
C SER A 145 24.69 -15.50 -15.45
N LEU A 146 24.96 -16.80 -15.60
CA LEU A 146 26.31 -17.35 -15.51
C LEU A 146 27.24 -16.77 -16.60
N ARG A 147 26.75 -16.67 -17.84
CA ARG A 147 27.48 -16.02 -18.94
C ARG A 147 27.81 -14.57 -18.62
N THR A 148 26.84 -13.82 -18.11
CA THR A 148 27.03 -12.42 -17.71
C THR A 148 28.06 -12.31 -16.60
N ILE A 149 27.98 -13.14 -15.56
CA ILE A 149 28.97 -13.19 -14.48
C ILE A 149 30.37 -13.47 -15.04
N CYS A 150 30.52 -14.43 -15.95
CA CYS A 150 31.82 -14.76 -16.54
C CYS A 150 32.40 -13.62 -17.40
N LYS A 151 31.55 -12.78 -18.01
CA LYS A 151 31.98 -11.62 -18.80
C LYS A 151 32.31 -10.41 -17.94
N GLU A 152 31.49 -10.13 -16.93
CA GLU A 152 31.58 -8.94 -16.09
C GLU A 152 32.58 -9.10 -14.94
N THR A 153 32.98 -10.33 -14.62
CA THR A 153 33.81 -10.61 -13.46
C THR A 153 35.02 -11.47 -13.80
N SER A 154 36.13 -11.22 -13.11
CA SER A 154 37.34 -12.03 -13.19
C SER A 154 37.24 -13.36 -12.42
N ILE A 155 36.02 -13.90 -12.25
CA ILE A 155 35.78 -15.09 -11.42
C ILE A 155 36.50 -16.35 -11.94
N LEU A 156 36.60 -16.48 -13.27
CA LEU A 156 37.27 -17.63 -13.92
C LEU A 156 38.79 -17.45 -13.97
N SER A 157 39.27 -16.23 -14.14
CA SER A 157 40.71 -15.94 -14.27
C SER A 157 41.40 -15.78 -12.91
N GLU A 158 40.78 -15.07 -11.96
CA GLU A 158 41.36 -14.72 -10.67
C GLU A 158 40.33 -14.79 -9.53
N PRO A 159 39.97 -16.01 -9.06
CA PRO A 159 38.92 -16.20 -8.06
C PRO A 159 39.24 -15.57 -6.70
N ARG A 160 40.53 -15.37 -6.37
CA ARG A 160 40.96 -14.81 -5.07
C ARG A 160 40.87 -13.29 -5.06
N ASP A 161 41.23 -12.62 -6.15
CA ASP A 161 41.15 -11.16 -6.23
C ASP A 161 39.72 -10.68 -6.47
N PHE A 162 38.91 -11.46 -7.18
CA PHE A 162 37.47 -11.23 -7.26
C PHE A 162 36.81 -11.15 -5.87
N ARG A 163 37.14 -12.10 -4.97
CA ARG A 163 36.64 -12.10 -3.58
C ARG A 163 37.05 -10.84 -2.82
N LYS A 164 38.30 -10.40 -2.96
CA LYS A 164 38.79 -9.18 -2.30
C LYS A 164 38.07 -7.93 -2.84
N LYS A 165 37.93 -7.83 -4.17
CA LYS A 165 37.22 -6.74 -4.85
C LYS A 165 35.76 -6.65 -4.40
N LEU A 166 35.02 -7.76 -4.37
CA LEU A 166 33.64 -7.78 -3.89
C LEU A 166 33.52 -7.31 -2.43
N LYS A 167 34.38 -7.80 -1.54
CA LYS A 167 34.38 -7.35 -0.13
C LYS A 167 34.69 -5.86 0.00
N ALA A 168 35.61 -5.33 -0.81
CA ALA A 168 35.92 -3.91 -0.84
C ALA A 168 34.72 -3.07 -1.33
N LEU A 169 34.07 -3.48 -2.43
CA LEU A 169 32.89 -2.80 -2.97
C LEU A 169 31.72 -2.79 -1.98
N CYS A 170 31.41 -3.92 -1.34
CA CYS A 170 30.36 -4.01 -0.32
C CYS A 170 30.68 -3.19 0.95
N ARG A 171 31.96 -2.94 1.26
CA ARG A 171 32.38 -2.07 2.38
C ARG A 171 32.27 -0.60 2.02
N LEU A 172 32.66 -0.21 0.81
CA LEU A 172 32.58 1.18 0.34
C LEU A 172 31.14 1.67 0.20
N GLN A 173 30.23 0.82 -0.31
CA GLN A 173 28.80 1.17 -0.39
C GLN A 173 28.11 1.28 0.97
N ARG A 174 28.63 0.63 2.01
CA ARG A 174 28.09 0.75 3.38
C ARG A 174 28.38 2.11 4.03
N LEU A 175 29.34 2.86 3.51
CA LEU A 175 29.74 4.19 3.99
C LEU A 175 28.98 5.33 3.30
N VAL A 176 28.21 5.03 2.25
CA VAL A 176 27.31 6.00 1.62
C VAL A 176 25.94 5.81 2.25
N PRO A 177 25.48 6.69 3.16
CA PRO A 177 24.09 6.64 3.61
C PRO A 177 23.19 6.79 2.38
N ALA A 178 22.11 6.01 2.34
CA ALA A 178 21.07 6.16 1.33
C ALA A 178 20.62 7.63 1.35
N THR A 179 21.07 8.43 0.38
CA THR A 179 20.67 9.82 0.28
C THR A 179 19.16 9.82 0.06
N PRO A 180 18.35 10.44 0.94
CA PRO A 180 16.98 10.72 0.59
C PRO A 180 17.06 11.62 -0.65
N SER A 181 16.37 11.21 -1.72
CA SER A 181 16.25 12.00 -2.93
C SER A 181 15.50 13.28 -2.59
N HIS A 182 16.23 14.31 -2.17
CA HIS A 182 15.71 15.66 -2.07
C HIS A 182 15.75 16.24 -3.48
N ARG A 183 14.59 16.37 -4.12
CA ARG A 183 14.46 17.21 -5.32
C ARG A 183 14.72 18.66 -4.91
N PRO A 184 15.41 19.46 -5.75
CA PRO A 184 15.54 20.89 -5.49
C PRO A 184 14.17 21.56 -5.69
N GLU A 185 13.74 22.31 -4.67
CA GLU A 185 12.69 23.31 -4.82
C GLU A 185 13.11 24.26 -5.94
N SER A 186 12.29 24.31 -6.99
CA SER A 186 12.42 25.31 -8.05
C SER A 186 11.40 26.40 -7.76
N VAL A 187 11.95 27.60 -7.57
CA VAL A 187 11.31 28.91 -7.39
C VAL A 187 10.23 29.16 -8.43
#